data_AF-A0A928Z4J8-F1
#
_entry.id   AF-A0A928Z4J8-F1
#
_cell.length_a   1.000
_cell.length_b   1.000
_cell.length_c   1.000
_cell.angle_alpha   90.00
_cell.angle_beta   90.00
_cell.angle_gamma   90.00
#
_symmetry.space_group_name_H-M   'P 1'
#
loop_
_entity.id
_entity.type
_entity.pdbx_description
1 polymer ?
#
loop_
_entity_poly.entity_id
_entity_poly.type
_entity_poly.pdbx_seq_one_letter_code
_entity_poly.pdbx_strand_id
1 'polypeptide(L)'
;MLLSLVMGYSGLQATIAGLWLHRAETESEQAAASEEETLTAYDSQEIIDSNETRRSGQRDPRMVGWEFKILRADSDIFHNPATLQAACDEESLAGWILLEKLDDRRLRFKRPIAMREVINPQTLEFDPYRSFYGRSHRWKQQLMLAIGILALLLPAYFSFQLVSQRAGNADRISQPRRR
;
A
#
# COMPACT_ATOMS: atom_id res chain seq x y z
N MET A 1 41.17 -22.57 -1.24
CA MET A 1 39.73 -22.89 -1.44
C MET A 1 38.84 -22.56 -0.23
N LEU A 2 39.36 -22.43 1.01
CA LEU A 2 38.55 -22.03 2.18
C LEU A 2 38.29 -20.51 2.28
N LEU A 3 39.17 -19.66 1.74
CA LEU A 3 39.04 -18.19 1.78
C LEU A 3 37.85 -17.63 0.97
N SER A 4 37.43 -18.31 -0.10
CA SER A 4 36.26 -17.88 -0.90
C SER A 4 34.92 -18.17 -0.22
N LEU A 5 34.85 -19.17 0.67
CA LEU A 5 33.64 -19.47 1.44
C LEU A 5 33.39 -18.42 2.52
N VAL A 6 34.45 -17.95 3.18
CA VAL A 6 34.35 -16.95 4.26
C VAL A 6 33.92 -15.58 3.69
N MET A 7 34.43 -15.22 2.52
CA MET A 7 34.07 -13.96 1.85
C MET A 7 32.61 -13.91 1.36
N GLY A 8 32.02 -15.06 1.03
CA GLY A 8 30.61 -15.15 0.64
C GLY A 8 29.64 -15.07 1.82
N TYR A 9 30.04 -15.58 2.99
CA TYR A 9 29.19 -15.61 4.19
C TYR A 9 29.03 -14.22 4.82
N SER A 10 30.09 -13.41 4.84
CA SER A 10 30.04 -12.03 5.34
C SER A 10 29.16 -11.12 4.47
N GLY A 11 29.18 -11.31 3.14
CA GLY A 11 28.29 -10.59 2.22
C GLY A 11 26.81 -10.90 2.47
N LEU A 12 26.45 -12.17 2.69
CA LEU A 12 25.08 -12.59 2.99
C LEU A 12 24.58 -11.99 4.32
N GLN A 13 25.40 -12.00 5.36
CA GLN A 13 25.05 -11.39 6.66
C GLN A 13 24.81 -9.88 6.55
N ALA A 14 25.63 -9.16 5.77
CA ALA A 14 25.45 -7.73 5.55
C ALA A 14 24.12 -7.42 4.85
N THR A 15 23.71 -8.23 3.86
CA THR A 15 22.42 -8.04 3.19
C THR A 15 21.23 -8.33 4.10
N ILE A 16 21.32 -9.36 4.96
CA ILE A 16 20.27 -9.69 5.92
C ILE A 16 20.14 -8.60 6.98
N ALA A 17 21.27 -8.13 7.52
CA ALA A 17 21.32 -7.04 8.48
C ALA A 17 20.77 -5.73 7.89
N GLY A 18 21.14 -5.40 6.65
CA GLY A 18 20.63 -4.22 5.94
C GLY A 18 19.11 -4.29 5.69
N LEU A 19 18.59 -5.47 5.33
CA LEU A 19 17.15 -5.66 5.15
C LEU A 19 16.38 -5.54 6.47
N TRP A 20 16.96 -6.04 7.58
CA TRP A 20 16.39 -5.89 8.92
C TRP A 20 16.37 -4.43 9.38
N LEU A 21 17.46 -3.70 9.17
CA LEU A 21 17.56 -2.29 9.55
C LEU A 21 16.54 -1.43 8.81
N HIS A 22 16.41 -1.64 7.50
CA HIS A 22 15.46 -0.88 6.69
C HIS A 22 14.01 -1.16 7.08
N ARG A 23 13.72 -2.42 7.46
CA ARG A 23 12.37 -2.81 7.93
C ARG A 23 12.04 -2.18 9.28
N ALA A 24 12.98 -2.19 10.23
CA ALA A 24 12.81 -1.57 11.54
C ALA A 24 12.56 -0.06 11.44
N GLU A 25 13.24 0.62 10.50
CA GLU A 25 13.06 2.05 10.26
C GLU A 25 11.66 2.34 9.72
N THR A 26 11.18 1.58 8.73
CA THR A 26 9.83 1.74 8.19
C THR A 26 8.72 1.44 9.20
N GLU A 27 8.94 0.48 10.11
CA GLU A 27 7.98 0.15 11.16
C GLU A 27 7.94 1.27 12.22
N SER A 28 9.07 1.90 12.52
CA SER A 28 9.14 3.04 13.45
C SER A 28 8.44 4.29 12.91
N GLU A 29 8.59 4.59 11.62
CA GLU A 29 7.88 5.70 10.97
C GLU A 29 6.37 5.46 10.93
N GLN A 30 5.95 4.22 10.67
CA GLN A 30 4.53 3.84 10.71
C GLN A 30 3.95 3.90 12.12
N ALA A 31 4.72 3.47 13.13
CA ALA A 31 4.32 3.55 14.53
C ALA A 31 4.18 5.02 14.98
N ALA A 32 5.18 5.87 14.68
CA ALA A 32 5.12 7.30 14.98
C ALA A 32 3.93 7.99 14.29
N ALA A 33 3.67 7.66 13.01
CA ALA A 33 2.50 8.17 12.30
C ALA A 33 1.17 7.74 12.94
N SER A 34 1.10 6.53 13.52
CA SER A 34 -0.09 6.04 14.23
C SER A 34 -0.29 6.69 15.61
N GLU A 35 0.79 7.05 16.30
CA GLU A 35 0.74 7.70 17.62
C GLU A 35 0.21 9.15 17.52
N GLU A 36 0.59 9.90 16.47
CA GLU A 36 0.05 11.26 16.22
C GLU A 36 -1.46 11.28 15.92
N GLU A 37 -1.99 10.19 15.36
CA GLU A 37 -3.41 10.06 15.02
C GLU A 37 -4.31 9.85 16.24
N THR A 38 -3.77 9.20 17.28
CA THR A 38 -4.49 8.98 18.54
C THR A 38 -4.65 10.30 19.31
N LEU A 39 -3.69 11.22 19.19
CA LEU A 39 -3.70 12.51 19.88
C LEU A 39 -4.60 13.56 19.22
N THR A 40 -5.01 13.37 17.97
CA THR A 40 -5.81 14.34 17.20
C THR A 40 -7.26 13.91 16.99
N ALA A 41 -7.72 12.88 17.70
CA ALA A 41 -9.12 12.49 17.74
C ALA A 41 -9.96 13.63 18.38
N TYR A 42 -10.64 14.40 17.53
CA TYR A 42 -11.52 15.46 17.95
C TYR A 42 -12.78 14.86 18.57
N ASP A 43 -13.13 15.24 19.79
CA ASP A 43 -14.38 14.84 20.43
C ASP A 43 -15.53 15.59 19.74
N SER A 44 -16.12 14.97 18.71
CA SER A 44 -17.19 15.55 17.89
C SER A 44 -18.53 15.69 18.63
N GLN A 45 -18.58 15.31 19.91
CA GLN A 45 -19.81 15.28 20.70
C GLN A 45 -20.28 16.67 21.14
N GLU A 46 -19.39 17.68 21.23
CA GLU A 46 -19.71 18.95 21.90
C GLU A 46 -20.38 20.03 21.02
N ILE A 47 -20.34 19.91 19.68
CA ILE A 47 -20.90 20.96 18.78
C ILE A 47 -22.39 20.77 18.49
N ILE A 48 -22.94 19.57 18.73
CA ILE A 48 -24.34 19.25 18.39
C ILE A 48 -25.32 19.71 19.49
N ASP A 49 -24.86 19.97 20.72
CA ASP A 49 -25.77 19.99 21.87
C ASP A 49 -26.27 21.36 22.39
N SER A 50 -25.98 22.49 21.72
CA SER A 50 -26.40 23.80 22.25
C SER A 50 -27.57 24.49 21.53
N ASN A 51 -28.00 24.10 20.32
CA ASN A 51 -29.05 24.87 19.63
C ASN A 51 -30.12 24.11 18.81
N GLU A 52 -29.89 22.88 18.33
CA GLU A 52 -30.85 22.22 17.41
C GLU A 52 -31.77 21.17 18.05
N THR A 53 -31.43 20.63 19.22
CA THR A 53 -32.18 19.51 19.86
C THR A 53 -33.57 19.89 20.38
N ARG A 54 -33.98 21.18 20.32
CA ARG A 54 -35.32 21.61 20.79
C ARG A 54 -36.42 21.64 19.74
N ARG A 55 -36.16 21.33 18.45
CA ARG A 55 -37.16 21.59 17.38
C ARG A 55 -37.58 20.46 16.45
N SER A 56 -37.01 19.25 16.49
CA SER A 56 -37.53 18.16 15.64
C SER A 56 -37.83 16.89 16.42
N GLY A 57 -39.04 16.79 16.95
CA GLY A 57 -39.65 15.48 17.14
C GLY A 57 -39.85 14.86 15.76
N GLN A 58 -39.38 13.62 15.58
CA GLN A 58 -39.66 12.79 14.40
C GLN A 58 -38.74 12.96 13.17
N ARG A 59 -37.42 13.09 13.35
CA ARG A 59 -36.44 12.62 12.35
C ARG A 59 -35.70 11.41 12.92
N ASP A 60 -35.49 10.38 12.09
CA ASP A 60 -34.65 9.24 12.48
C ASP A 60 -33.27 9.80 12.89
N PRO A 61 -32.80 9.54 14.12
CA PRO A 61 -31.52 10.07 14.61
C PRO A 61 -30.33 9.66 13.73
N ARG A 62 -30.49 8.63 12.88
CA ARG A 62 -29.49 8.26 11.86
C ARG A 62 -29.35 9.28 10.73
N MET A 63 -30.37 10.11 10.47
CA MET A 63 -30.35 11.10 9.38
C MET A 63 -29.76 12.45 9.80
N VAL A 64 -29.51 12.66 11.09
CA VAL A 64 -29.02 13.93 11.64
C VAL A 64 -27.56 13.72 12.07
N GLY A 65 -26.63 14.03 11.19
CA GLY A 65 -25.20 13.97 11.51
C GLY A 65 -24.27 14.03 10.31
N TRP A 66 -23.00 14.24 10.60
CA TRP A 66 -21.90 14.26 9.63
C TRP A 66 -21.00 13.05 9.86
N GLU A 67 -20.66 12.37 8.77
CA GLU A 67 -19.58 11.39 8.72
C GLU A 67 -18.29 12.11 8.33
N PHE A 68 -17.17 11.68 8.90
CA PHE A 68 -15.85 12.20 8.60
C PHE A 68 -14.94 11.09 8.08
N LYS A 69 -14.03 11.46 7.18
CA LYS A 69 -13.07 10.55 6.57
C LYS A 69 -11.74 11.27 6.37
N ILE A 70 -10.65 10.53 6.55
CA ILE A 70 -9.30 11.01 6.21
C ILE A 70 -8.80 10.17 5.04
N LEU A 71 -8.54 10.85 3.92
CA LEU A 71 -7.95 10.26 2.73
C LEU A 71 -6.44 10.46 2.79
N ARG A 72 -5.68 9.36 2.76
CA ARG A 72 -4.23 9.33 2.90
C ARG A 72 -3.55 9.00 1.58
N ALA A 73 -2.33 9.45 1.41
CA ALA A 73 -1.46 9.11 0.30
C ALA A 73 -0.08 8.70 0.80
N ASP A 74 0.56 7.75 0.11
CA ASP A 74 1.92 7.28 0.44
C ASP A 74 3.00 8.33 0.16
N SER A 75 2.68 9.39 -0.59
CA SER A 75 3.61 10.45 -1.00
C SER A 75 2.91 11.81 -1.06
N ASP A 76 3.69 12.89 -1.12
CA ASP A 76 3.23 14.30 -1.11
C ASP A 76 2.51 14.73 -2.40
N ILE A 77 1.56 13.92 -2.85
CA ILE A 77 0.84 14.11 -4.12
C ILE A 77 -0.16 15.26 -4.06
N PHE A 78 -0.66 15.61 -2.88
CA PHE A 78 -1.59 16.72 -2.69
C PHE A 78 -0.89 18.08 -2.62
N HIS A 79 0.45 18.10 -2.71
CA HIS A 79 1.21 19.31 -2.96
C HIS A 79 0.86 19.91 -4.35
N ASN A 80 0.58 19.06 -5.33
CA ASN A 80 0.13 19.50 -6.64
C ASN A 80 -1.37 19.82 -6.62
N PRO A 81 -1.79 21.07 -6.90
CA PRO A 81 -3.18 21.47 -6.87
C PRO A 81 -4.04 20.71 -7.89
N ALA A 82 -3.48 20.29 -9.03
CA ALA A 82 -4.22 19.53 -10.03
C ALA A 82 -4.62 18.13 -9.50
N THR A 83 -3.72 17.48 -8.77
CA THR A 83 -4.00 16.17 -8.14
C THR A 83 -4.99 16.31 -6.99
N LEU A 84 -4.86 17.38 -6.20
CA LEU A 84 -5.81 17.67 -5.13
C LEU A 84 -7.22 17.89 -5.68
N GLN A 85 -7.35 18.66 -6.76
CA GLN A 85 -8.64 18.88 -7.41
C GLN A 85 -9.22 17.58 -7.93
N ALA A 86 -8.43 16.76 -8.62
CA ALA A 86 -8.87 15.46 -9.11
C ALA A 86 -9.36 14.54 -7.98
N ALA A 87 -8.66 14.52 -6.84
CA ALA A 87 -9.07 13.75 -5.66
C ALA A 87 -10.40 14.28 -5.08
N CYS A 88 -10.58 15.60 -5.05
CA CYS A 88 -11.84 16.21 -4.60
C CYS A 88 -12.99 15.89 -5.54
N ASP A 89 -12.76 15.94 -6.86
CA ASP A 89 -13.75 15.63 -7.87
C ASP A 89 -14.18 14.16 -7.76
N GLU A 90 -13.22 13.24 -7.61
CA GLU A 90 -13.50 11.81 -7.40
C GLU A 90 -14.30 11.58 -6.11
N GLU A 91 -13.86 12.12 -4.98
CA GLU A 91 -14.57 11.96 -3.68
C GLU A 91 -15.95 12.64 -3.69
N SER A 92 -16.14 13.71 -4.46
CA SER A 92 -17.43 14.38 -4.60
C SER A 92 -18.50 13.49 -5.25
N LEU A 93 -18.10 12.55 -6.12
CA LEU A 93 -19.01 11.54 -6.69
C LEU A 93 -19.60 10.63 -5.61
N ALA A 94 -18.84 10.39 -4.54
CA ALA A 94 -19.27 9.64 -3.36
C ALA A 94 -19.93 10.54 -2.28
N GLY A 95 -20.19 11.81 -2.62
CA GLY A 95 -20.84 12.80 -1.77
C GLY A 95 -19.97 13.36 -0.66
N TRP A 96 -18.66 13.12 -0.72
CA TRP A 96 -17.71 13.68 0.23
C TRP A 96 -17.38 15.13 -0.13
N ILE A 97 -17.35 15.99 0.87
CA ILE A 97 -17.03 17.41 0.75
C ILE A 97 -15.72 17.65 1.48
N LEU A 98 -14.74 18.24 0.82
CA LEU A 98 -13.47 18.58 1.45
C LEU A 98 -13.72 19.55 2.61
N LEU A 99 -13.27 19.17 3.81
CA LEU A 99 -13.36 20.01 4.99
C LEU A 99 -12.08 20.83 5.15
N GLU A 100 -10.94 20.15 5.15
CA GLU A 100 -9.63 20.78 5.29
C GLU A 100 -8.53 19.87 4.71
N LYS A 101 -7.42 20.51 4.37
CA LYS A 101 -6.17 19.83 3.99
C LYS A 101 -5.27 19.79 5.22
N LEU A 102 -5.02 18.58 5.75
CA LEU A 102 -4.22 18.41 6.97
C LEU A 102 -2.73 18.58 6.66
N ASP A 103 -2.25 17.94 5.60
CA ASP A 103 -0.89 18.07 5.09
C ASP A 103 -0.85 17.77 3.57
N ASP A 104 0.34 17.57 2.97
CA ASP A 104 0.49 17.22 1.54
C ASP A 104 0.15 15.74 1.24
N ARG A 105 -0.22 14.93 2.25
CA ARG A 105 -0.53 13.50 2.16
C ARG A 105 -1.91 13.13 2.71
N ARG A 106 -2.59 14.01 3.43
CA ARG A 106 -3.82 13.74 4.19
C ARG A 106 -4.84 14.85 3.94
N LEU A 107 -6.00 14.44 3.44
CA LEU A 107 -7.16 15.31 3.23
C LEU A 107 -8.30 14.85 4.14
N ARG A 108 -8.97 15.79 4.80
CA ARG A 108 -10.14 15.50 5.63
C ARG A 108 -11.41 15.87 4.89
N PHE A 109 -12.33 14.93 4.82
CA PHE A 109 -13.63 15.07 4.17
C PHE A 109 -14.75 14.91 5.19
N LYS A 110 -15.90 15.53 4.88
CA LYS A 110 -17.16 15.34 5.59
C LYS A 110 -18.28 14.98 4.62
N ARG A 111 -19.27 14.23 5.09
CA ARG A 111 -20.47 13.86 4.31
C ARG A 111 -21.70 13.77 5.20
N PRO A 112 -22.88 14.24 4.78
CA PRO A 112 -24.12 14.02 5.54
C PRO A 112 -24.45 12.52 5.60
N ILE A 113 -24.89 12.00 6.76
CA ILE A 113 -25.22 10.56 6.89
C ILE A 113 -26.36 10.17 5.93
N ALA A 114 -27.31 11.07 5.68
CA ALA A 114 -28.40 10.86 4.71
C ALA A 114 -27.92 10.52 3.28
N MET A 115 -26.69 10.92 2.92
CA MET A 115 -26.10 10.65 1.61
C MET A 115 -25.77 9.15 1.42
N ARG A 116 -25.65 8.38 2.51
CA ARG A 116 -25.38 6.94 2.47
C ARG A 116 -26.47 6.15 1.74
N GLU A 117 -27.72 6.56 1.91
CA GLU A 117 -28.87 5.87 1.31
C GLU A 117 -29.12 6.31 -0.14
N VAL A 118 -28.74 7.55 -0.47
CA VAL A 118 -28.93 8.12 -1.81
C VAL A 118 -27.89 7.61 -2.80
N ILE A 119 -26.66 7.40 -2.34
CA ILE A 119 -25.53 7.00 -3.18
C ILE A 119 -25.46 5.47 -3.23
N ASN A 120 -25.74 4.90 -4.40
CA ASN A 120 -25.59 3.46 -4.59
C ASN A 120 -24.10 3.12 -4.79
N PRO A 121 -23.45 2.36 -3.89
CA PRO A 121 -22.03 2.03 -4.02
C PRO A 121 -21.71 1.20 -5.28
N GLN A 122 -22.71 0.56 -5.90
CA GLN A 122 -22.53 -0.25 -7.10
C GLN A 122 -22.30 0.58 -8.36
N THR A 123 -22.64 1.87 -8.36
CA THR A 123 -22.44 2.75 -9.53
C THR A 123 -21.09 3.44 -9.53
N LEU A 124 -20.32 3.37 -8.44
CA LEU A 124 -19.00 3.99 -8.36
C LEU A 124 -17.91 3.03 -8.85
N GLU A 125 -16.92 3.60 -9.54
CA GLU A 125 -15.72 2.88 -9.98
C GLU A 125 -14.79 2.51 -8.81
N PHE A 126 -14.95 3.19 -7.68
CA PHE A 126 -14.11 3.06 -6.49
C PHE A 126 -14.95 2.90 -5.23
N ASP A 127 -14.32 2.40 -4.17
CA ASP A 127 -14.95 2.27 -2.85
C ASP A 127 -15.08 3.64 -2.14
N PRO A 128 -16.30 4.10 -1.81
CA PRO A 128 -16.53 5.36 -1.07
C PRO A 128 -15.81 5.44 0.27
N TYR A 129 -15.56 4.30 0.92
CA TYR A 129 -14.93 4.23 2.24
C TYR A 129 -13.41 4.01 2.19
N ARG A 130 -12.79 4.02 1.00
CA ARG A 130 -11.33 3.85 0.87
C ARG A 130 -10.56 4.94 1.62
N SER A 131 -9.64 4.57 2.49
CA SER A 131 -8.81 5.52 3.26
C SER A 131 -7.51 5.91 2.56
N PHE A 132 -7.18 5.27 1.43
CA PHE A 132 -5.93 5.51 0.69
C PHE A 132 -6.22 5.94 -0.75
N TYR A 133 -5.53 6.98 -1.20
CA TYR A 133 -5.56 7.53 -2.54
C TYR A 133 -4.21 7.31 -3.24
N GLY A 134 -4.28 6.84 -4.48
CA GLY A 134 -3.12 6.54 -5.30
C GLY A 134 -2.93 5.05 -5.60
N ARG A 135 -1.89 4.76 -6.37
CA ARG A 135 -1.65 3.43 -6.95
C ARG A 135 -1.15 2.48 -5.88
N SER A 136 -1.99 1.53 -5.46
CA SER A 136 -1.66 0.54 -4.42
C SER A 136 -0.30 -0.10 -4.65
N HIS A 137 0.45 -0.31 -3.57
CA HIS A 137 1.80 -0.90 -3.53
C HIS A 137 1.90 -2.32 -4.14
N ARG A 138 0.78 -2.89 -4.58
CA ARG A 138 0.64 -4.24 -5.16
C ARG A 138 1.52 -4.46 -6.39
N TRP A 139 1.74 -3.44 -7.22
CA TRP A 139 2.59 -3.60 -8.41
C TRP A 139 4.06 -3.81 -8.05
N LYS A 140 4.57 -3.16 -6.99
CA LYS A 140 5.92 -3.37 -6.47
C LYS A 140 6.07 -4.79 -5.92
N GLN A 141 5.05 -5.29 -5.22
CA GLN A 141 5.03 -6.67 -4.72
C GLN A 141 5.06 -7.69 -5.86
N GLN A 142 4.29 -7.47 -6.93
CA GLN A 142 4.33 -8.33 -8.12
C GLN A 142 5.69 -8.32 -8.82
N LEU A 143 6.33 -7.15 -8.94
CA LEU A 143 7.66 -7.03 -9.53
C LEU A 143 8.71 -7.75 -8.68
N MET A 144 8.68 -7.59 -7.36
CA MET A 144 9.59 -8.28 -6.44
C MET A 144 9.45 -9.80 -6.54
N LEU A 145 8.20 -10.30 -6.59
CA LEU A 145 7.94 -11.73 -6.75
C LEU A 145 8.51 -12.26 -8.07
N ALA A 146 8.29 -11.53 -9.17
CA ALA A 146 8.81 -11.91 -10.48
C ALA A 146 10.35 -11.99 -10.49
N ILE A 147 11.02 -11.01 -9.88
CA ILE A 147 12.49 -11.01 -9.72
C ILE A 147 12.93 -12.20 -8.86
N GLY A 148 12.23 -12.51 -7.77
CA GLY A 148 12.53 -13.66 -6.91
C GLY A 148 12.42 -15.00 -7.64
N ILE A 149 11.40 -15.17 -8.48
CA ILE A 149 11.24 -16.37 -9.33
C ILE A 149 12.39 -16.46 -10.34
N LEU A 150 12.72 -15.35 -11.00
CA LEU A 150 13.82 -15.31 -11.97
C LEU A 150 15.17 -15.66 -11.33
N ALA A 151 15.44 -15.16 -10.13
CA ALA A 151 16.63 -15.46 -9.36
C ALA A 151 16.75 -16.95 -9.00
N LEU A 152 15.62 -17.67 -8.91
CA LEU A 152 15.60 -19.10 -8.62
C LEU A 152 15.73 -19.96 -9.89
N LEU A 153 15.18 -19.51 -11.01
CA LEU A 153 15.23 -20.21 -12.29
C LEU A 153 16.61 -20.13 -12.97
N LEU A 154 17.30 -18.98 -12.88
CA LEU A 154 18.60 -18.79 -13.52
C LEU A 154 19.67 -19.80 -13.04
N PRO A 155 19.88 -20.03 -11.73
CA PRO A 155 20.82 -21.04 -11.25
C PRO A 155 20.39 -22.46 -11.61
N ALA A 156 19.09 -22.76 -11.57
CA ALA A 156 18.57 -24.09 -11.93
C ALA A 156 18.84 -24.41 -13.40
N TYR A 157 18.57 -23.46 -14.30
CA TYR A 157 18.83 -23.62 -15.73
C TYR A 157 20.33 -23.73 -16.04
N PHE A 158 21.16 -22.90 -15.41
CA PHE A 158 22.61 -22.96 -15.57
C PHE A 158 23.19 -24.32 -15.11
N SER A 159 22.68 -24.84 -13.99
CA SER A 159 23.07 -26.15 -13.46
C SER A 159 22.70 -27.28 -14.43
N PHE A 160 21.50 -27.24 -15.01
CA PHE A 160 21.05 -28.21 -16.00
C PHE A 160 21.93 -28.21 -17.26
N GLN A 161 22.29 -27.03 -17.78
CA GLN A 161 23.17 -26.89 -18.94
C GLN A 161 24.54 -27.53 -18.69
N LEU A 162 25.16 -27.26 -17.54
CA LEU A 162 26.44 -27.87 -17.16
C LEU A 162 26.39 -29.39 -17.10
N VAL A 163 25.32 -29.97 -16.53
CA VAL A 163 25.16 -31.42 -16.45
C VAL A 163 24.99 -32.03 -17.84
N SER A 164 24.15 -31.43 -18.69
CA SER A 164 23.90 -31.92 -20.05
C SER A 164 25.17 -31.95 -20.92
N GLN A 165 26.03 -30.93 -20.81
CA GLN A 165 27.31 -30.88 -21.54
C GLN A 165 28.26 -31.99 -21.09
N ARG A 166 28.31 -32.30 -19.78
CA ARG A 166 29.14 -33.38 -19.25
C ARG A 166 28.63 -34.76 -19.69
N ALA A 167 27.32 -34.97 -19.66
CA ALA A 167 26.70 -36.22 -20.09
C ALA A 167 26.96 -36.51 -21.58
N GLY A 168 26.77 -35.52 -22.46
CA GLY A 168 27.02 -35.70 -23.90
C GLY A 168 28.48 -35.96 -24.25
N ASN A 169 29.43 -35.36 -23.52
CA ASN A 169 30.85 -35.63 -23.71
C ASN A 169 31.26 -37.03 -23.24
N ALA A 170 30.62 -37.57 -22.18
CA ALA A 170 30.89 -38.93 -21.70
C ALA A 170 30.47 -40.00 -22.72
N ASP A 171 29.30 -39.85 -23.35
CA ASP A 171 28.83 -40.77 -24.40
C ASP A 171 29.70 -40.74 -25.66
N ARG A 172 30.32 -39.60 -25.96
CA ARG A 172 31.22 -39.45 -27.11
C ARG A 172 32.56 -40.18 -26.92
N ILE A 173 33.00 -40.33 -25.67
CA ILE A 173 34.24 -41.03 -25.31
C ILE A 173 34.02 -42.55 -25.26
N SER A 174 32.80 -43.01 -24.97
CA SER A 174 32.47 -44.43 -24.82
C SER A 174 32.11 -45.14 -26.13
N GLN A 175 31.90 -44.42 -27.25
CA GLN A 175 31.70 -45.08 -28.55
C GLN A 175 33.03 -45.60 -29.13
N PRO A 176 33.22 -46.93 -29.24
CA PRO A 176 34.40 -47.47 -29.92
C PRO A 176 34.30 -47.15 -31.41
N ARG A 177 35.39 -46.58 -31.94
CA ARG A 177 35.55 -46.25 -33.37
C ARG A 177 35.48 -47.55 -34.17
N ARG A 178 34.30 -47.94 -34.63
CA ARG A 178 34.12 -49.03 -35.60
C ARG A 178 34.81 -48.60 -36.90
N ARG A 179 35.98 -49.19 -37.14
CA ARG A 179 36.65 -49.24 -38.44
C ARG A 179 36.02 -50.33 -39.29
#